data_AF-A0A6P8U6S2-F1
#
_entry.id   AF-A0A6P8U6S2-F1
#
_cell.length_a   1.000
_cell.length_b   1.000
_cell.length_c   1.000
_cell.angle_alpha   90.00
_cell.angle_beta   90.00
_cell.angle_gamma   90.00
#
_symmetry.space_group_name_H-M   'P 1'
#
loop_
_entity.id
_entity.type
_entity.pdbx_description
1 polymer ?
#
loop_
_entity_poly.entity_id
_entity_poly.type
_entity_poly.pdbx_seq_one_letter_code
_entity_poly.pdbx_strand_id
1 'polypeptide(L)'
;MSCSGDSDDDSSCKRKVAYVYSPEYIQTCDSLSKVPNRASMVHSLIEAYGLLKHMSVVKPQVATIEDMAKFHTDSYLEHLHKISQDGDNDDPQSGDYGLVSCDFRFSCRGPPPPHPPPLHHISSSHPDLQHHHQCLDPGGFPICSRLHFPL
;
A
#
# COMPACT_ATOMS: atom_id res chain seq x y z
N MET A 1 21.80 -8.19 62.94
CA MET A 1 20.54 -7.93 62.22
C MET A 1 20.83 -8.19 60.75
N SER A 2 20.33 -9.30 60.22
CA SER A 2 20.52 -9.68 58.82
C SER A 2 19.40 -9.07 58.01
N CYS A 3 19.72 -8.22 57.04
CA CYS A 3 18.75 -7.73 56.07
C CYS A 3 18.69 -8.74 54.91
N SER A 4 17.54 -9.41 54.83
CA SER A 4 17.16 -10.37 53.81
C SER A 4 17.08 -9.73 52.42
N GLY A 5 17.48 -10.49 51.39
CA GLY A 5 17.45 -10.06 50.00
C GLY A 5 16.03 -9.82 49.49
N ASP A 6 15.86 -8.72 48.76
CA ASP A 6 14.72 -8.46 47.91
C ASP A 6 14.93 -9.24 46.61
N SER A 7 14.01 -10.15 46.30
CA SER A 7 13.99 -10.87 45.03
C SER A 7 13.45 -9.93 43.96
N ASP A 8 14.30 -9.55 43.00
CA ASP A 8 13.91 -8.83 41.79
C ASP A 8 12.97 -9.70 40.93
N ASP A 9 11.66 -9.61 41.14
CA ASP A 9 10.65 -10.02 40.16
C ASP A 9 10.62 -8.95 39.05
N ASP A 10 11.59 -8.99 38.13
CA ASP A 10 11.56 -8.26 36.85
C ASP A 10 10.53 -8.93 35.92
N SER A 11 9.27 -8.95 36.35
CA SER A 11 8.15 -9.03 35.43
C SER A 11 7.95 -7.64 34.82
N SER A 12 8.95 -7.16 34.07
CA SER A 12 8.74 -6.02 33.18
C SER A 12 7.52 -6.37 32.33
N CYS A 13 6.40 -5.71 32.63
CA CYS A 13 5.10 -6.06 32.11
C CYS A 13 5.15 -5.86 30.59
N LYS A 14 5.45 -6.93 29.86
CA LYS A 14 5.65 -6.92 28.42
C LYS A 14 4.41 -6.26 27.80
N ARG A 15 4.61 -5.15 27.09
CA ARG A 15 3.49 -4.40 26.51
C ARG A 15 2.70 -5.34 25.61
N LYS A 16 1.40 -5.48 25.90
CA LYS A 16 0.50 -6.27 25.07
C LYS A 16 0.17 -5.47 23.81
N VAL A 17 0.54 -6.00 22.65
CA VAL A 17 0.24 -5.38 21.35
C VAL A 17 -1.04 -5.99 20.80
N ALA A 18 -1.97 -5.14 20.36
CA ALA A 18 -3.17 -5.56 19.64
C ALA A 18 -2.96 -5.42 18.13
N TYR A 19 -3.39 -6.43 17.37
CA TYR A 19 -3.35 -6.43 15.92
C TYR A 19 -4.77 -6.46 15.37
N VAL A 20 -5.21 -5.38 14.74
CA VAL A 20 -6.57 -5.27 14.20
C VAL A 20 -6.63 -5.95 12.84
N TYR A 21 -7.41 -7.03 12.74
CA TYR A 21 -7.47 -7.84 11.54
C TYR A 21 -8.80 -8.61 11.39
N SER A 22 -9.31 -8.62 10.17
CA SER A 22 -10.26 -9.60 9.66
C SER A 22 -10.07 -9.73 8.14
N PRO A 23 -10.37 -10.90 7.54
CA PRO A 23 -10.25 -11.08 6.09
C PRO A 23 -11.13 -10.08 5.31
N GLU A 24 -12.34 -9.82 5.80
CA GLU A 24 -13.29 -8.83 5.27
C GLU A 24 -12.68 -7.41 5.27
N TYR A 25 -11.95 -7.06 6.34
CA TYR A 25 -11.31 -5.76 6.48
C TYR A 25 -10.12 -5.58 5.53
N ILE A 26 -9.31 -6.63 5.36
CA ILE A 26 -8.21 -6.62 4.38
C ILE A 26 -8.76 -6.44 2.97
N GLN A 27 -9.80 -7.20 2.60
CA GLN A 27 -10.44 -7.10 1.29
C GLN A 27 -10.97 -5.68 1.03
N THR A 28 -11.59 -5.07 2.05
CA THR A 28 -12.08 -3.68 1.97
C THR A 28 -10.93 -2.67 1.85
N CYS A 29 -9.81 -2.90 2.52
CA CYS A 29 -8.63 -2.03 2.41
C CYS A 29 -7.96 -2.16 1.03
N ASP A 30 -7.92 -3.37 0.46
CA ASP A 30 -7.26 -3.64 -0.81
C ASP A 30 -8.10 -3.24 -2.04
N SER A 31 -9.40 -2.94 -1.87
CA SER A 31 -10.23 -2.36 -2.92
C SER A 31 -9.89 -0.89 -3.23
N LEU A 32 -9.01 -0.26 -2.46
CA LEU A 32 -8.51 1.09 -2.72
C LEU A 32 -7.55 1.10 -3.92
N SER A 33 -8.00 1.62 -5.06
CA SER A 33 -7.27 1.65 -6.33
C SER A 33 -5.89 2.32 -6.26
N LYS A 34 -5.71 3.31 -5.38
CA LYS A 34 -4.44 4.02 -5.19
C LYS A 34 -3.35 3.16 -4.54
N VAL A 35 -3.73 2.13 -3.78
CA VAL A 35 -2.82 1.32 -2.95
C VAL A 35 -3.21 -0.16 -2.99
N PRO A 36 -3.14 -0.80 -4.17
CA PRO A 36 -3.65 -2.15 -4.36
C PRO A 36 -2.87 -3.17 -3.52
N ASN A 37 -3.59 -4.13 -2.92
CA ASN A 37 -3.05 -5.29 -2.21
C ASN A 37 -2.08 -4.97 -1.06
N ARG A 38 -2.05 -3.72 -0.59
CA ARG A 38 -1.11 -3.29 0.45
C ARG A 38 -1.42 -3.98 1.77
N ALA A 39 -2.69 -4.11 2.14
CA ALA A 39 -3.09 -4.70 3.40
C ALA A 39 -2.81 -6.21 3.41
N SER A 40 -3.11 -6.92 2.31
CA SER A 40 -2.75 -8.34 2.14
C SER A 40 -1.24 -8.56 2.24
N MET A 41 -0.44 -7.77 1.53
CA MET A 41 1.03 -7.91 1.54
C MET A 41 1.60 -7.72 2.95
N VAL A 42 1.15 -6.68 3.67
CA VAL A 42 1.59 -6.44 5.06
C VAL A 42 1.18 -7.58 5.97
N HIS A 43 -0.05 -8.09 5.85
CA HIS A 43 -0.51 -9.23 6.65
C HIS A 43 0.33 -10.49 6.40
N SER A 44 0.60 -10.83 5.14
CA SER A 44 1.43 -11.99 4.78
C SER A 44 2.85 -11.90 5.34
N LEU A 45 3.44 -10.71 5.39
CA LEU A 45 4.75 -10.52 6.02
C LEU A 45 4.67 -10.79 7.53
N ILE A 46 3.70 -10.20 8.22
CA ILE A 46 3.52 -10.38 9.68
C ILE A 46 3.32 -11.87 10.03
N GLU A 47 2.56 -12.59 9.21
CA GLU A 47 2.34 -14.03 9.35
C GLU A 47 3.63 -14.84 9.09
N ALA A 48 4.33 -14.57 7.99
CA ALA A 48 5.57 -15.28 7.62
C ALA A 48 6.68 -15.13 8.67
N TYR A 49 6.80 -13.97 9.32
CA TYR A 49 7.74 -13.77 10.43
C TYR A 49 7.25 -14.37 11.76
N GLY A 50 6.05 -14.95 11.80
CA GLY A 50 5.46 -15.50 13.01
C GLY A 50 5.24 -14.45 14.09
N LEU A 51 4.94 -13.20 13.72
CA LEU A 51 4.70 -12.13 14.70
C LEU A 51 3.31 -12.21 15.33
N LEU A 52 2.35 -12.83 14.63
CA LEU A 52 0.97 -12.98 15.09
C LEU A 52 0.86 -13.68 16.46
N LYS A 53 1.73 -14.67 16.75
CA LYS A 53 1.75 -15.38 18.05
C LYS A 53 2.13 -14.49 19.25
N HIS A 54 2.72 -13.33 18.99
CA HIS A 54 3.13 -12.39 20.04
C HIS A 54 2.13 -11.24 20.24
N MET A 55 1.04 -11.20 19.46
CA MET A 55 0.05 -10.14 19.46
C MET A 55 -1.35 -10.69 19.72
N SER A 56 -2.25 -9.83 20.20
CA SER A 56 -3.67 -10.15 20.36
C SER A 56 -4.44 -9.71 19.13
N VAL A 57 -4.96 -10.65 18.33
CA VAL A 57 -5.79 -10.32 17.17
C VAL A 57 -7.15 -9.78 17.62
N VAL A 58 -7.57 -8.63 17.10
CA VAL A 58 -8.84 -7.98 17.40
C VAL A 58 -9.61 -7.75 16.10
N LYS A 59 -10.87 -8.17 16.04
CA LYS A 59 -11.72 -7.93 14.87
C LYS A 59 -12.16 -6.45 14.84
N PRO A 60 -11.95 -5.72 13.73
CA PRO A 60 -12.45 -4.35 13.60
C PRO A 60 -13.98 -4.33 13.62
N GLN A 61 -14.53 -3.25 14.19
CA GLN A 61 -15.96 -2.94 14.13
C GLN A 61 -16.16 -1.83 13.10
N VAL A 62 -17.25 -1.93 12.34
CA VAL A 62 -17.64 -0.86 11.40
C VAL A 62 -18.13 0.34 12.21
N ALA A 63 -17.57 1.52 11.94
CA ALA A 63 -17.96 2.75 12.62
C ALA A 63 -19.39 3.15 12.23
N THR A 64 -20.17 3.61 13.20
CA THR A 64 -21.48 4.20 12.93
C THR A 64 -21.35 5.61 12.38
N ILE A 65 -22.41 6.15 11.77
CA ILE A 65 -22.44 7.56 11.34
C ILE A 65 -22.23 8.48 12.54
N GLU A 66 -22.82 8.16 13.70
CA GLU A 66 -22.65 8.91 14.94
C GLU A 66 -21.18 8.93 15.41
N ASP A 67 -20.46 7.82 15.26
CA ASP A 67 -19.04 7.77 15.60
C ASP A 67 -18.19 8.65 14.67
N MET A 68 -18.53 8.71 13.39
CA MET A 68 -17.85 9.58 12.43
C MET A 68 -18.21 11.07 12.63
N ALA A 69 -19.46 11.36 13.03
CA ALA A 69 -19.99 12.71 13.26
C ALA A 69 -19.38 13.41 14.48
N LYS A 70 -18.65 12.67 15.35
CA LYS A 70 -17.85 13.26 16.43
C LYS A 70 -16.77 14.22 15.93
N PHE A 71 -16.35 14.06 14.67
CA PHE A 71 -15.31 14.87 14.05
C PHE A 71 -15.73 15.47 12.71
N HIS A 72 -16.51 14.74 11.91
CA HIS A 72 -16.98 15.20 10.62
C HIS A 72 -18.34 15.91 10.72
N THR A 73 -18.62 16.85 9.83
CA THR A 73 -19.96 17.47 9.75
C THR A 73 -20.97 16.49 9.16
N ASP A 74 -22.22 16.57 9.61
CA ASP A 74 -23.30 15.73 9.09
C ASP A 74 -23.45 15.88 7.57
N SER A 75 -23.32 17.11 7.06
CA SER A 75 -23.38 17.42 5.62
C SER A 75 -22.33 16.68 4.80
N TYR A 76 -21.12 16.52 5.34
CA TYR A 76 -20.04 15.78 4.67
C TYR A 76 -20.32 14.27 4.67
N LEU A 77 -20.82 13.73 5.79
CA LEU A 77 -21.15 12.30 5.88
C LEU A 77 -22.33 11.92 4.98
N GLU A 78 -23.35 12.76 4.90
CA GLU A 78 -24.45 12.59 3.95
C GLU A 78 -23.96 12.62 2.50
N HIS A 79 -23.03 13.52 2.17
CA HIS A 79 -22.42 13.61 0.85
C HIS A 79 -21.64 12.33 0.50
N LEU A 80 -20.79 11.85 1.42
CA LEU A 80 -20.07 10.58 1.25
C LEU A 80 -21.02 9.40 1.03
N HIS A 81 -22.14 9.37 1.76
CA HIS A 81 -23.12 8.29 1.64
C HIS A 81 -23.82 8.28 0.28
N LYS A 82 -24.17 9.46 -0.24
CA LYS A 82 -24.77 9.62 -1.58
C LYS A 82 -23.82 9.15 -2.68
N ILE A 83 -22.57 9.61 -2.69
CA ILE A 83 -21.56 9.19 -3.68
C ILE A 83 -21.34 7.67 -3.65
N SER A 84 -21.35 7.08 -2.45
CA SER A 84 -21.13 5.63 -2.30
C SER A 84 -22.28 4.78 -2.89
N GLN A 85 -23.50 5.33 -3.01
CA GLN A 85 -24.67 4.63 -3.56
C GLN A 85 -24.91 4.95 -5.04
N ASP A 86 -24.88 6.23 -5.40
CA ASP A 86 -25.25 6.70 -6.73
C ASP A 86 -24.05 6.69 -7.71
N GLY A 87 -22.82 6.51 -7.20
CA GLY A 87 -21.58 6.67 -7.94
C GLY A 87 -21.10 8.13 -7.95
N ASP A 88 -19.84 8.34 -8.34
CA ASP A 88 -19.22 9.66 -8.55
C ASP A 88 -19.83 10.32 -9.81
N ASN A 89 -21.15 10.53 -9.79
CA ASN A 89 -21.79 11.49 -10.66
C ASN A 89 -21.20 12.83 -10.24
N ASP A 90 -20.62 13.58 -11.17
CA ASP A 90 -19.94 14.87 -10.98
C ASP A 90 -20.82 15.89 -10.21
N ASP A 91 -21.03 15.66 -8.92
CA ASP A 91 -21.75 16.56 -8.05
C ASP A 91 -20.84 17.79 -7.93
N PRO A 92 -21.32 18.98 -8.32
CA PRO A 92 -20.50 20.18 -8.35
C PRO A 92 -19.88 20.49 -6.98
N GLN A 93 -20.43 19.94 -5.89
CA GLN A 93 -19.99 20.14 -4.53
C GLN A 93 -18.91 19.14 -4.09
N SER A 94 -18.65 18.04 -4.81
CA SER A 94 -17.58 17.09 -4.49
C SER A 94 -16.20 17.73 -4.43
N GLY A 95 -15.96 18.80 -5.22
CA GLY A 95 -14.73 19.59 -5.14
C GLY A 95 -14.56 20.35 -3.82
N ASP A 96 -15.65 20.86 -3.25
CA ASP A 96 -15.68 21.56 -1.97
C ASP A 96 -15.37 20.61 -0.80
N TYR A 97 -15.83 19.36 -0.92
CA TYR A 97 -15.54 18.29 0.04
C TYR A 97 -14.20 17.56 -0.23
N GLY A 98 -13.39 18.03 -1.19
CA GLY A 98 -12.08 17.46 -1.50
C GLY A 98 -12.12 16.08 -2.17
N LEU A 99 -13.28 15.68 -2.68
CA LEU A 99 -13.54 14.40 -3.36
C LEU A 99 -13.36 14.54 -4.87
N VAL A 100 -12.34 15.28 -5.32
CA VAL A 100 -11.99 15.31 -6.73
C VAL A 100 -11.32 13.99 -7.11
N SER A 101 -11.84 13.34 -8.14
CA SER A 101 -11.15 12.23 -8.79
C SER A 101 -9.76 12.70 -9.14
N CYS A 102 -8.76 11.98 -8.65
CA CYS A 102 -7.37 12.21 -9.05
C CYS A 102 -7.24 11.67 -10.47
N ASP A 103 -7.74 12.42 -11.45
CA ASP A 103 -7.42 12.21 -12.84
C ASP A 103 -5.91 12.42 -12.97
N PHE A 104 -5.17 11.33 -12.91
CA PHE A 104 -3.74 11.27 -13.25
C PHE A 104 -3.48 11.63 -14.73
N ARG A 105 -4.51 12.08 -15.47
CA ARG A 105 -4.44 12.52 -16.86
C ARG A 105 -4.02 13.97 -17.06
N PHE A 106 -3.45 14.63 -16.05
CA PHE A 106 -2.83 15.94 -16.23
C PHE A 106 -1.36 15.97 -15.77
N SER A 107 -0.49 15.17 -16.41
CA SER A 107 0.88 15.55 -16.80
C SER A 107 1.62 14.35 -17.44
N CYS A 108 1.48 14.16 -18.76
CA CYS A 108 2.46 13.44 -19.61
C CYS A 108 2.13 13.54 -21.13
N ARG A 109 1.36 14.54 -21.58
CA ARG A 109 1.34 14.92 -23.01
C ARG A 109 2.19 16.17 -23.23
N GLY A 110 3.46 16.11 -22.80
CA GLY A 110 4.46 16.96 -23.42
C GLY A 110 4.66 16.48 -24.88
N PRO A 111 4.92 17.37 -25.85
CA PRO A 111 5.25 16.94 -27.21
C PRO A 111 6.46 16.00 -27.15
N PRO A 112 6.51 14.95 -28.00
CA PRO A 112 7.64 14.03 -28.02
C PRO A 112 8.95 14.81 -28.27
N PRO A 113 10.07 14.40 -27.67
CA PRO A 113 11.35 15.06 -27.92
C PRO A 113 11.68 15.01 -29.42
N PRO A 114 12.27 16.08 -30.00
CA PRO A 114 12.68 16.07 -31.39
C PRO A 114 13.70 14.94 -31.62
N HIS A 115 13.48 14.21 -32.71
CA HIS A 115 14.33 13.10 -33.14
C HIS A 115 15.78 13.58 -33.34
N PRO A 116 16.77 12.77 -32.93
CA PRO A 116 18.17 13.11 -33.16
C PRO A 116 18.46 13.20 -34.67
N PRO A 117 19.34 14.11 -35.11
CA PRO A 117 19.68 14.25 -36.53
C PRO A 117 20.33 12.95 -37.06
N PRO A 118 20.12 12.61 -38.34
CA PRO A 118 20.67 11.38 -38.91
C PRO A 118 22.20 11.40 -38.86
N LEU A 119 22.79 10.38 -38.24
CA LEU A 119 24.23 10.17 -38.26
C LEU A 119 24.67 9.82 -39.68
N HIS A 120 25.62 10.60 -40.19
CA HIS A 120 26.27 10.37 -41.46
C HIS A 120 26.93 8.98 -41.47
N HIS A 121 26.73 8.29 -42.60
CA HIS A 121 27.24 6.97 -42.89
C HIS A 121 28.73 6.82 -42.54
N ILE A 122 29.04 5.88 -41.65
CA ILE A 122 30.33 5.19 -41.68
C ILE A 122 30.00 3.71 -41.88
N SER A 123 30.23 3.29 -43.11
CA SER A 123 30.20 1.89 -43.55
C SER A 123 31.38 1.14 -42.93
N SER A 124 31.13 0.05 -42.21
CA SER A 124 31.88 -1.20 -42.39
C SER A 124 31.27 -2.36 -41.58
N SER A 125 30.97 -3.45 -42.30
CA SER A 125 31.07 -4.87 -41.91
C SER A 125 30.35 -5.43 -40.66
N HIS A 126 29.25 -6.15 -40.94
CA HIS A 126 28.61 -7.35 -40.32
C HIS A 126 29.33 -8.18 -39.22
N PRO A 127 28.65 -9.14 -38.52
CA PRO A 127 27.20 -9.36 -38.30
C PRO A 127 26.82 -9.70 -36.82
N ASP A 128 25.51 -9.76 -36.56
CA ASP A 128 24.80 -10.52 -35.50
C ASP A 128 25.25 -10.44 -34.02
N LEU A 129 24.45 -9.80 -33.17
CA LEU A 129 23.79 -10.52 -32.06
C LEU A 129 22.69 -9.69 -31.40
N GLN A 130 21.49 -10.22 -31.46
CA GLN A 130 20.26 -9.77 -30.82
C GLN A 130 20.40 -9.84 -29.29
N HIS A 131 20.42 -8.71 -28.56
CA HIS A 131 20.35 -8.72 -27.10
C HIS A 131 19.31 -7.74 -26.57
N HIS A 132 18.18 -8.33 -26.17
CA HIS A 132 17.24 -7.80 -25.19
C HIS A 132 18.02 -7.31 -23.96
N HIS A 133 17.95 -6.02 -23.66
CA HIS A 133 18.45 -5.47 -22.41
C HIS A 133 17.53 -5.90 -21.26
N GLN A 134 17.80 -7.08 -20.68
CA GLN A 134 17.33 -7.41 -19.34
C GLN A 134 18.33 -6.81 -18.35
N CYS A 135 17.85 -5.90 -17.51
CA CYS A 135 18.62 -5.39 -16.38
C CYS A 135 18.92 -6.56 -15.43
N LEU A 136 20.16 -7.02 -15.42
CA LEU A 136 20.69 -8.05 -14.51
C LEU A 136 21.75 -7.40 -13.61
N ASP A 137 21.69 -7.69 -12.32
CA ASP A 137 22.74 -7.33 -11.34
C ASP A 137 24.03 -8.15 -11.57
N PRO A 138 25.19 -7.74 -11.00
CA PRO A 138 26.53 -8.34 -11.27
C PRO A 138 26.70 -9.82 -10.89
N GLY A 139 25.64 -10.53 -10.52
CA GLY A 139 25.58 -11.99 -10.34
C GLY A 139 24.65 -12.74 -11.31
N GLY A 140 24.04 -12.08 -12.30
CA GLY A 140 23.32 -12.74 -13.40
C GLY A 140 21.92 -13.29 -13.09
N PHE A 141 21.21 -12.77 -12.09
CA PHE A 141 19.84 -13.22 -11.77
C PHE A 141 18.78 -12.16 -12.12
N PRO A 142 17.61 -12.57 -12.68
CA PRO A 142 16.51 -11.66 -12.97
C PRO A 142 15.82 -11.17 -11.68
N ILE A 143 15.67 -9.85 -11.57
CA ILE A 143 15.29 -9.12 -10.35
C ILE A 143 13.81 -9.37 -9.94
N CYS A 144 12.96 -9.87 -10.85
CA CYS A 144 11.52 -10.02 -10.60
C CYS A 144 11.05 -11.40 -10.11
N SER A 145 11.92 -12.39 -9.88
CA SER A 145 11.49 -13.78 -9.64
C SER A 145 11.78 -14.34 -8.25
N ARG A 146 11.97 -13.51 -7.21
CA ARG A 146 12.29 -14.01 -5.85
C ARG A 146 11.25 -13.73 -4.76
N LEU A 147 9.97 -13.79 -5.11
CA LEU A 147 8.93 -14.16 -4.15
C LEU A 147 8.66 -15.66 -4.26
N HIS A 148 9.61 -16.45 -3.76
CA HIS A 148 9.39 -17.88 -3.48
C HIS A 148 10.09 -18.17 -2.15
N PHE A 149 9.32 -18.15 -1.07
CA PHE A 149 9.75 -18.62 0.25
C PHE A 149 9.29 -20.08 0.39
N PRO A 150 10.20 -21.08 0.39
CA PRO A 150 9.92 -22.36 1.03
C PRO A 150 10.50 -22.39 2.45
N LEU A 151 9.61 -22.74 3.38
CA LEU A 151 9.76 -23.33 4.73
C LEU A 151 10.88 -22.83 5.66
#